data_AF-A0A452YB35-F1
#
_entry.id   AF-A0A452YB35-F1
#
_cell.length_a   1.000
_cell.length_b   1.000
_cell.length_c   1.000
_cell.angle_alpha   90.00
_cell.angle_beta   90.00
_cell.angle_gamma   90.00
#
_symmetry.space_group_name_H-M   'P 1'
#
loop_
_entity.id
_entity.type
_entity.pdbx_description
1 polymer ?
#
loop_
_entity_poly.entity_id
_entity_poly.type
_entity_poly.pdbx_seq_one_letter_code
_entity_poly.pdbx_strand_id
1 'polypeptide(L)'
;MCILQTEVIGLKGRIDKKSAYLQELQDQYVGLQNLVERNEQLYGSGDAPSGGVALPFILVQTRPHATVEVEISEDMQLVHFDFNSTPFELHDDSFVLKAMGFSGKEETDGTVALVANAVECSSASNVYGHRSPQPARPNGIRPRTSPPIPGILKGRVKHEH
;
A
#
# COMPACT_ATOMS: atom_id res chain seq x y z
N MET A 1 39.90 -10.45 -6.78
CA MET A 1 38.82 -11.27 -6.18
C MET A 1 37.92 -10.44 -5.27
N CYS A 2 38.45 -9.62 -4.36
CA CYS A 2 37.63 -8.85 -3.38
C CYS A 2 36.77 -7.72 -3.98
N ILE A 3 37.21 -7.05 -5.05
CA ILE A 3 36.46 -5.94 -5.67
C ILE A 3 35.16 -6.45 -6.31
N LEU A 4 35.25 -7.55 -7.08
CA LEU A 4 34.10 -8.20 -7.71
C LEU A 4 33.08 -8.71 -6.68
N GLN A 5 33.53 -9.28 -5.56
CA GLN A 5 32.63 -9.71 -4.49
C GLN A 5 31.86 -8.53 -3.86
N THR A 6 32.54 -7.40 -3.66
CA THR A 6 31.92 -6.18 -3.13
C THR A 6 30.88 -5.62 -4.10
N GLU A 7 31.19 -5.61 -5.40
CA GLU A 7 30.27 -5.17 -6.44
C GLU A 7 29.03 -6.07 -6.53
N VAL A 8 29.20 -7.39 -6.47
CA VAL A 8 28.09 -8.36 -6.47
C VAL A 8 27.17 -8.15 -5.27
N ILE A 9 27.72 -7.95 -4.06
CA ILE A 9 26.94 -7.66 -2.86
C ILE A 9 26.16 -6.35 -3.02
N GLY A 10 26.81 -5.30 -3.55
CA GLY A 10 26.18 -4.01 -3.81
C GLY A 10 25.04 -4.10 -4.82
N LEU A 11 25.23 -4.84 -5.91
CA LEU A 11 24.20 -5.08 -6.92
C LEU A 11 23.02 -5.87 -6.35
N LYS A 12 23.30 -6.93 -5.59
CA LYS A 12 22.25 -7.73 -4.93
C LYS A 12 21.41 -6.88 -3.98
N GLY A 13 22.04 -6.07 -3.12
CA GLY A 13 21.31 -5.17 -2.22
C GLY A 13 20.45 -4.14 -2.96
N ARG A 14 20.86 -3.70 -4.16
CA ARG A 14 20.04 -2.82 -5.01
C ARG A 14 18.86 -3.56 -5.64
N ILE A 15 19.05 -4.80 -6.06
CA ILE A 15 17.98 -5.65 -6.58
C ILE A 15 16.95 -5.91 -5.48
N ASP A 16 17.38 -6.31 -4.29
CA ASP A 16 16.49 -6.62 -3.17
C ASP A 16 15.63 -5.40 -2.78
N LYS A 17 16.22 -4.21 -2.71
CA LYS A 17 15.48 -2.95 -2.48
C LYS A 17 14.44 -2.66 -3.56
N LYS A 18 14.79 -2.86 -4.83
CA LYS A 18 13.86 -2.67 -5.96
C LYS A 18 12.74 -3.70 -5.93
N SER A 19 13.04 -4.95 -5.59
CA SER A 19 12.05 -6.02 -5.46
C SER A 19 11.07 -5.73 -4.32
N ALA A 20 11.55 -5.29 -3.16
CA ALA A 20 10.70 -4.91 -2.03
C ALA A 20 9.78 -3.72 -2.38
N TYR A 21 10.34 -2.67 -3.02
CA TYR A 21 9.55 -1.53 -3.47
C TYR A 21 8.52 -1.90 -4.55
N LEU A 22 8.87 -2.80 -5.47
CA LEU A 22 7.93 -3.30 -6.48
C LEU A 22 6.78 -4.07 -5.84
N GLN A 23 7.07 -4.90 -4.83
CA GLN A 23 6.04 -5.62 -4.08
C GLN A 23 5.09 -4.66 -3.36
N GLU A 24 5.63 -3.63 -2.72
CA GLU A 24 4.82 -2.60 -2.06
C GLU A 24 3.90 -1.88 -3.04
N LEU A 25 4.39 -1.49 -4.22
CA LEU A 25 3.57 -0.89 -5.28
C LEU A 25 2.48 -1.84 -5.79
N GLN A 26 2.79 -3.14 -5.92
CA GLN A 26 1.82 -4.14 -6.33
C GLN A 26 0.71 -4.29 -5.29
N ASP A 27 1.05 -4.32 -4.00
CA ASP A 27 0.09 -4.43 -2.91
C ASP A 27 -0.82 -3.19 -2.86
N GLN A 28 -0.26 -1.99 -3.06
CA GLN A 28 -1.04 -0.75 -3.16
C GLN A 28 -2.01 -0.79 -4.35
N TYR A 29 -1.54 -1.21 -5.52
CA TYR A 29 -2.39 -1.31 -6.71
C TYR A 29 -3.56 -2.28 -6.50
N VAL A 30 -3.29 -3.47 -5.96
CA VAL A 30 -4.32 -4.46 -5.63
C VAL A 30 -5.30 -3.90 -4.59
N GLY A 31 -4.79 -3.25 -3.53
CA GLY A 31 -5.60 -2.62 -2.49
C GLY A 31 -6.59 -1.59 -3.04
N LEU A 32 -6.13 -0.75 -3.97
CA LEU A 32 -6.97 0.24 -4.63
C LEU A 32 -8.02 -0.41 -5.55
N GLN A 33 -7.64 -1.43 -6.32
CA GLN A 33 -8.61 -2.15 -7.18
C GLN A 33 -9.71 -2.80 -6.35
N ASN A 34 -9.34 -3.49 -5.26
CA ASN A 34 -10.29 -4.15 -4.36
C ASN A 34 -11.23 -3.14 -3.69
N LEU A 35 -10.72 -1.97 -3.28
CA LEU A 35 -11.54 -0.90 -2.73
C LEU A 35 -12.57 -0.40 -3.76
N VAL A 36 -12.14 -0.12 -4.99
CA VAL A 36 -13.01 0.37 -6.06
C VAL A 36 -14.09 -0.66 -6.36
N GLU A 37 -13.71 -1.92 -6.55
CA GLU A 37 -14.66 -3.01 -6.85
C GLU A 37 -15.71 -3.16 -5.74
N ARG A 38 -15.28 -3.20 -4.46
CA ARG A 38 -16.21 -3.26 -3.32
C ARG A 38 -17.15 -2.06 -3.29
N ASN A 39 -16.62 -0.85 -3.51
CA ASN A 39 -17.43 0.36 -3.48
C ASN A 39 -18.45 0.36 -4.62
N GLU A 40 -18.06 -0.01 -5.84
CA GLU A 40 -18.98 -0.15 -6.98
C GLU A 40 -20.13 -1.12 -6.68
N GLN A 41 -19.84 -2.26 -6.03
CA GLN A 41 -20.86 -3.21 -5.62
C GLN A 41 -21.86 -2.61 -4.61
N LEU A 42 -21.38 -1.84 -3.63
CA LEU A 42 -22.22 -1.17 -2.63
C LEU A 42 -23.10 -0.06 -3.25
N TYR A 43 -22.56 0.70 -4.22
CA TYR A 43 -23.36 1.69 -4.93
C TYR A 43 -24.37 1.05 -5.90
N GLY A 44 -24.05 -0.11 -6.47
CA GLY A 44 -24.94 -0.87 -7.33
C GLY A 44 -26.11 -1.54 -6.61
N SER A 45 -25.96 -1.84 -5.31
CA SER A 45 -27.01 -2.49 -4.49
C SER A 45 -28.04 -1.51 -3.91
N GLY A 46 -27.84 -0.20 -4.06
CA GLY A 46 -28.68 0.83 -3.46
C GLY A 46 -28.45 1.05 -1.95
N ASP A 47 -27.54 0.30 -1.34
CA ASP A 47 -27.09 0.46 0.06
C ASP A 47 -25.80 1.30 0.12
N ALA A 48 -25.85 2.46 -0.55
CA ALA A 48 -24.73 3.37 -0.59
C ALA A 48 -24.54 4.04 0.78
N PRO A 49 -23.36 3.92 1.42
CA PRO A 49 -23.09 4.64 2.66
C PRO A 49 -23.24 6.15 2.43
N SER A 50 -23.90 6.86 3.35
CA SER A 50 -24.11 8.31 3.25
C SER A 50 -22.86 9.15 3.56
N GLY A 51 -21.71 8.50 3.81
CA GLY A 51 -20.45 9.15 4.13
C GLY A 51 -19.23 8.29 3.82
N GLY A 52 -18.08 8.94 3.67
CA GLY A 52 -16.79 8.31 3.43
C GLY A 52 -15.64 9.32 3.45
N VAL A 53 -14.41 8.81 3.57
CA VAL A 53 -13.18 9.61 3.48
C VAL A 53 -12.50 9.27 2.16
N ALA A 54 -12.20 10.31 1.37
CA ALA A 54 -11.52 10.14 0.09
C ALA A 54 -10.00 10.00 0.27
N LEU A 55 -9.36 9.26 -0.63
CA LEU A 55 -7.91 9.20 -0.74
C LEU A 55 -7.35 10.48 -1.41
N PRO A 56 -6.12 10.90 -1.08
CA PRO A 56 -5.25 10.38 -0.02
C PRO A 56 -5.60 10.98 1.35
N PHE A 57 -5.47 10.19 2.41
CA PHE A 57 -5.63 10.67 3.78
C PHE A 57 -4.55 10.08 4.69
N ILE A 58 -4.45 10.64 5.89
CA ILE A 58 -3.65 10.09 6.98
C ILE A 58 -4.54 9.97 8.22
N LEU A 59 -4.45 8.84 8.90
CA LEU A 59 -5.19 8.54 10.10
C LEU A 59 -4.29 8.75 11.32
N VAL A 60 -4.72 9.62 12.22
CA VAL A 60 -4.09 9.79 13.53
C VAL A 60 -4.91 9.01 14.55
N GLN A 61 -4.34 7.96 15.11
CA GLN A 61 -5.00 7.08 16.07
C GLN A 61 -4.42 7.30 17.46
N THR A 62 -5.27 7.45 18.47
CA THR A 62 -4.87 7.51 19.88
C THR A 62 -5.87 6.72 20.74
N ARG A 63 -5.67 6.73 22.06
CA ARG A 63 -6.55 6.02 22.99
C ARG A 63 -7.96 6.64 22.98
N PRO A 64 -9.03 5.85 23.18
CA PRO A 64 -10.41 6.36 23.17
C PRO A 64 -10.70 7.48 24.17
N HIS A 65 -9.93 7.57 25.26
CA HIS A 65 -10.10 8.59 26.31
C HIS A 65 -9.01 9.66 26.29
N ALA A 66 -8.21 9.75 25.22
CA ALA A 66 -7.22 10.80 25.05
C ALA A 66 -7.91 12.16 24.88
N THR A 67 -7.35 13.21 25.49
CA THR A 67 -7.76 14.60 25.22
C THR A 67 -6.77 15.21 24.25
N VAL A 68 -7.26 15.66 23.09
CA VAL A 68 -6.45 16.25 22.03
C VAL A 68 -6.86 17.71 21.86
N GLU A 69 -5.91 18.62 22.00
CA GLU A 69 -6.10 20.02 21.67
C GLU A 69 -5.71 20.24 20.21
N VAL A 70 -6.60 20.90 19.46
CA VAL A 70 -6.41 21.10 18.02
C VAL A 70 -6.47 22.58 17.71
N GLU A 71 -5.41 23.09 17.12
CA GLU A 71 -5.33 24.46 16.60
C GLU A 71 -5.16 24.41 15.09
N ILE A 72 -6.04 25.09 14.37
CA ILE A 72 -6.01 25.17 12.91
C ILE A 72 -5.72 26.62 12.53
N SER A 73 -4.71 26.83 11.68
CA SER A 73 -4.40 28.16 11.16
C SER A 73 -5.57 28.71 10.35
N GLU A 74 -5.70 30.03 10.30
CA GLU A 74 -6.77 30.71 9.56
C GLU A 74 -6.79 30.33 8.07
N ASP A 75 -5.61 30.11 7.47
CA ASP A 75 -5.45 29.70 6.07
C ASP A 75 -5.63 28.19 5.83
N MET A 76 -5.92 27.43 6.89
CA MET A 76 -6.09 25.97 6.89
C MET A 76 -4.88 25.18 6.36
N GLN A 77 -3.70 25.78 6.31
CA GLN A 77 -2.48 25.11 5.84
C GLN A 77 -1.72 24.40 6.95
N LEU A 78 -1.93 24.82 8.21
CA LEU A 78 -1.26 24.26 9.37
C LEU A 78 -2.28 23.80 10.40
N VAL A 79 -2.10 22.56 10.86
CA VAL A 79 -2.84 22.00 11.97
C VAL A 79 -1.84 21.56 13.03
N HIS A 80 -2.06 22.03 14.26
CA HIS A 80 -1.30 21.61 15.42
C HIS A 80 -2.17 20.71 16.29
N PHE A 81 -1.63 19.55 16.64
CA PHE A 81 -2.25 18.59 17.54
C PHE A 81 -1.40 18.48 18.80
N ASP A 82 -1.96 18.84 19.95
CA ASP A 82 -1.38 18.52 21.25
C ASP A 82 -2.12 17.33 21.87
N PHE A 83 -1.39 16.23 22.06
CA PHE A 83 -1.93 15.00 22.67
C PHE A 83 -1.75 14.97 24.20
N ASN A 84 -1.26 16.04 24.82
CA ASN A 84 -1.01 16.13 26.26
C ASN A 84 -0.13 14.98 26.77
N SER A 85 0.94 14.67 26.03
CA SER A 85 1.82 13.50 26.25
C SER A 85 1.16 12.13 26.08
N THR A 86 -0.09 12.05 25.58
CA THR A 86 -0.75 10.78 25.25
C THR A 86 -0.13 10.21 23.97
N PRO A 87 0.25 8.92 23.94
CA PRO A 87 0.75 8.30 22.73
C PRO A 87 -0.27 8.31 21.59
N PHE A 88 0.23 8.47 20.36
CA PHE A 88 -0.56 8.35 19.14
C PHE A 88 0.23 7.57 18.08
N GLU A 89 -0.51 7.06 17.10
CA GLU A 89 0.01 6.39 15.92
C GLU A 89 -0.45 7.13 14.66
N LEU A 90 0.37 7.08 13.62
CA LEU A 90 0.10 7.70 12.34
C LEU A 90 0.10 6.60 11.27
N HIS A 91 -1.06 6.45 10.62
CA HIS A 91 -1.27 5.44 9.60
C HIS A 91 -1.63 6.13 8.29
N ASP A 92 -0.94 5.79 7.21
CA ASP A 92 -1.32 6.25 5.88
C ASP A 92 -2.50 5.44 5.32
N ASP A 93 -3.04 5.90 4.20
CA ASP A 93 -4.12 5.19 3.52
C ASP A 93 -3.76 3.74 3.15
N SER A 94 -2.52 3.51 2.73
CA SER A 94 -2.01 2.21 2.30
C SER A 94 -2.01 1.19 3.45
N PHE A 95 -1.61 1.62 4.65
CA PHE A 95 -1.75 0.82 5.86
C PHE A 95 -3.21 0.49 6.16
N VAL A 96 -4.10 1.49 6.06
CA VAL A 96 -5.53 1.29 6.33
C VAL A 96 -6.17 0.32 5.33
N LEU A 97 -5.82 0.41 4.04
CA LEU A 97 -6.27 -0.54 3.01
C LEU A 97 -5.82 -1.98 3.30
N LYS A 98 -4.59 -2.16 3.77
CA LYS A 98 -4.08 -3.46 4.22
C LYS A 98 -4.86 -4.00 5.42
N ALA A 99 -5.11 -3.15 6.41
CA ALA A 99 -5.89 -3.52 7.61
C ALA A 99 -7.35 -3.86 7.29
N MET A 100 -7.92 -3.29 6.23
CA MET A 100 -9.24 -3.67 5.70
C MET A 100 -9.25 -4.99 4.92
N GLY A 101 -8.10 -5.66 4.79
CA GLY A 101 -7.98 -6.90 4.05
C GLY A 101 -7.92 -6.73 2.53
N PHE A 102 -7.64 -5.51 2.03
CA PHE A 102 -7.58 -5.27 0.58
C PHE A 102 -6.22 -5.56 -0.04
N SER A 103 -5.17 -5.83 0.74
CA SER A 103 -3.91 -6.32 0.17
C SER A 103 -3.98 -7.79 -0.21
N GLY A 104 -3.41 -8.14 -1.36
CA GLY A 104 -3.39 -9.51 -1.86
C GLY A 104 -2.54 -10.44 -1.00
N LYS A 105 -3.16 -11.07 0.01
CA LYS A 105 -2.84 -12.40 0.58
C LYS A 105 -3.78 -12.68 1.75
N GLU A 106 -4.69 -13.63 1.56
CA GLU A 106 -5.13 -14.45 2.68
C GLU A 106 -3.96 -15.37 3.05
N GLU A 107 -3.34 -15.15 4.22
CA GLU A 107 -2.60 -16.23 4.86
C GLU A 107 -3.62 -17.23 5.38
N THR A 108 -3.98 -18.20 4.54
CA THR A 108 -4.59 -19.44 4.98
C THR A 108 -3.50 -20.23 5.71
N ASP A 109 -3.45 -20.10 7.04
CA ASP A 109 -2.69 -20.95 7.93
C ASP A 109 -3.24 -22.39 7.85
N GLY A 110 -2.66 -23.17 6.94
CA GLY A 110 -2.99 -24.57 6.74
C GLY A 110 -2.32 -25.45 7.79
N THR A 111 -3.03 -25.76 8.87
CA THR A 111 -2.67 -26.86 9.79
C THR A 111 -3.78 -27.91 9.83
N VAL A 112 -3.73 -28.90 8.92
CA VAL A 112 -4.05 -30.31 9.24
C VAL A 112 -3.21 -31.22 8.33
N ALA A 113 -2.44 -32.10 8.95
CA ALA A 113 -1.55 -33.06 8.31
C ALA A 113 -2.20 -34.45 8.10
N LEU A 114 -1.53 -35.25 7.24
CA LEU A 114 -1.59 -36.72 7.04
C LEU A 114 -2.57 -37.19 5.92
N VAL A 115 -2.26 -38.11 4.98
CA VAL A 115 -1.11 -39.02 4.75
C VAL A 115 -1.20 -39.66 3.33
N ALA A 116 -0.01 -39.99 2.78
CA ALA A 116 0.36 -41.03 1.79
C ALA A 116 -0.13 -41.05 0.31
N ASN A 117 0.88 -40.92 -0.56
CA ASN A 117 1.25 -41.72 -1.74
C ASN A 117 0.27 -41.88 -2.92
N ALA A 118 0.64 -41.31 -4.08
CA ALA A 118 0.69 -42.03 -5.35
C ALA A 118 1.51 -41.24 -6.39
N VAL A 119 2.40 -41.96 -7.07
CA VAL A 119 3.15 -41.56 -8.26
C VAL A 119 2.17 -41.36 -9.43
N GLU A 120 2.39 -40.35 -10.29
CA GLU A 120 2.51 -40.49 -11.76
C GLU A 120 2.51 -39.14 -12.52
N CYS A 121 3.25 -39.13 -13.63
CA CYS A 121 3.40 -38.07 -14.62
C CYS A 121 2.11 -37.83 -15.43
N SER A 122 1.83 -36.56 -15.78
CA SER A 122 1.75 -36.07 -17.17
C SER A 122 0.84 -34.83 -17.32
N SER A 123 1.39 -33.85 -18.04
CA SER A 123 0.81 -33.00 -19.09
C SER A 123 -0.64 -32.47 -19.01
N ALA A 124 -0.68 -31.14 -19.15
CA ALA A 124 -1.58 -30.32 -19.96
C ALA A 124 -2.82 -29.66 -19.31
N SER A 125 -2.96 -28.40 -19.73
CA SER A 125 -4.13 -27.52 -19.69
C SER A 125 -4.59 -27.00 -18.32
N ASN A 126 -4.46 -25.69 -18.14
CA ASN A 126 -5.68 -24.93 -17.89
C ASN A 126 -5.62 -23.52 -18.50
N VAL A 127 -6.66 -23.27 -19.26
CA VAL A 127 -7.03 -22.05 -19.96
C VAL A 127 -7.71 -21.12 -18.96
N TYR A 128 -7.15 -19.95 -18.71
CA TYR A 128 -7.91 -18.80 -18.25
C TYR A 128 -7.47 -17.57 -19.06
N GLY A 129 -8.16 -17.36 -20.18
CA GLY A 129 -8.17 -16.08 -20.87
C GLY A 129 -9.34 -15.26 -20.34
N HIS A 130 -9.07 -14.26 -19.50
CA HIS A 130 -10.01 -13.16 -19.31
C HIS A 130 -9.54 -11.96 -20.12
N ARG A 131 -10.27 -11.70 -21.20
CA ARG A 131 -10.07 -10.62 -22.16
C ARG A 131 -10.91 -9.42 -21.70
N SER A 132 -10.28 -8.39 -21.15
CA SER A 132 -10.97 -7.12 -20.87
C SER A 132 -11.15 -6.30 -22.17
N PRO A 133 -12.26 -5.57 -22.39
CA PRO A 133 -12.39 -4.66 -23.52
C PRO A 133 -11.53 -3.40 -23.33
N GLN A 134 -10.62 -3.12 -24.26
CA GLN A 134 -9.88 -1.85 -24.31
C GLN A 134 -10.69 -0.79 -25.07
N PRO A 135 -10.81 0.44 -24.56
CA PRO A 135 -11.26 1.58 -25.36
C PRO A 135 -10.09 2.23 -26.13
N ALA A 136 -10.40 2.73 -27.33
CA ALA A 136 -9.47 3.26 -28.32
C ALA A 136 -8.72 4.53 -27.87
N ARG A 137 -7.44 4.64 -28.24
CA ARG A 137 -6.58 5.82 -28.04
C ARG A 137 -6.63 6.77 -29.25
N PRO A 138 -6.55 8.09 -29.05
CA PRO A 138 -5.95 9.00 -30.01
C PRO A 138 -4.46 9.24 -29.69
N ASN A 139 -3.67 9.41 -30.73
CA ASN A 139 -2.21 9.61 -30.72
C ASN A 139 -1.79 10.89 -29.99
N GLY A 140 -0.71 10.80 -29.21
CA GLY A 140 0.01 11.95 -28.65
C GLY A 140 1.28 11.50 -27.93
N ILE A 141 2.45 11.72 -28.54
CA ILE A 141 3.76 11.41 -27.98
C ILE A 141 4.06 12.39 -26.84
N ARG A 142 4.21 11.88 -25.61
CA ARG A 142 4.88 12.60 -24.51
C ARG A 142 5.65 11.61 -23.64
N PRO A 143 6.94 11.83 -23.34
CA PRO A 143 7.67 10.96 -22.42
C PRO A 143 7.03 11.04 -21.03
N ARG A 144 6.62 9.89 -20.48
CA ARG A 144 6.15 9.78 -19.09
C ARG A 144 7.36 9.95 -18.17
N THR A 145 7.52 11.13 -17.58
CA THR A 145 8.45 11.34 -16.48
C THR A 145 7.92 10.58 -15.26
N SER A 146 8.79 9.80 -14.63
CA SER A 146 8.48 9.04 -13.42
C SER A 146 8.02 9.99 -12.31
N PRO A 147 7.04 9.61 -11.47
CA PRO A 147 6.69 10.39 -10.29
C PRO A 147 7.89 10.47 -9.33
N PRO A 148 8.07 11.59 -8.60
CA PRO A 148 9.15 11.74 -7.64
C PRO A 148 8.96 10.79 -6.46
N ILE A 149 10.06 10.26 -5.96
CA ILE A 149 10.11 9.41 -4.76
C ILE A 149 9.71 10.27 -3.55
N PRO A 150 8.69 9.87 -2.75
CA PRO A 150 8.31 10.60 -1.55
C PRO A 150 9.49 10.70 -0.57
N GLY A 151 9.76 11.94 -0.15
CA GLY A 151 10.91 12.30 0.67
C GLY A 151 10.86 11.68 2.06
N ILE A 152 11.94 11.01 2.44
CA ILE A 152 12.26 10.66 3.82
C ILE A 152 12.33 11.97 4.62
N LEU A 153 11.41 12.14 5.57
CA LEU A 153 11.45 13.21 6.56
C LEU A 153 12.72 13.03 7.42
N LYS A 154 13.81 13.68 7.04
CA LYS A 154 14.99 13.79 7.90
C LYS A 154 14.70 14.82 9.00
N GLY A 155 14.57 14.33 10.23
CA GLY A 155 14.56 15.16 11.43
C GLY A 155 15.78 16.07 11.45
N ARG A 156 15.54 17.38 11.48
CA ARG A 156 16.58 18.39 11.68
C ARG A 156 17.01 18.36 13.15
N VAL A 157 18.18 17.81 13.43
CA VAL A 157 18.88 18.06 14.71
C VAL A 157 19.39 19.50 14.67
N LYS A 158 18.79 20.39 15.46
CA LYS A 158 19.36 21.71 15.75
C LYS A 158 20.49 21.50 16.77
N HIS A 159 21.72 21.81 16.38
CA HIS A 159 22.79 22.09 17.33
C HIS A 159 22.57 23.49 17.91
N GLU A 160 22.49 23.56 19.24
CA GLU A 160 22.57 24.76 20.05
C GLU A 160 23.95 25.41 19.93
N HIS A 161 24.00 26.74 19.90
CA HIS A 161 25.10 27.57 20.38
C HIS A 161 24.48 28.76 21.11
#